data_AF-A0A7X7Z0Q6-F1
#
_entry.id   AF-A0A7X7Z0Q6-F1
#
_cell.length_a   1.000
_cell.length_b   1.000
_cell.length_c   1.000
_cell.angle_alpha   90.00
_cell.angle_beta   90.00
_cell.angle_gamma   90.00
#
_symmetry.space_group_name_H-M   'P 1'
#
loop_
_entity.id
_entity.type
_entity.pdbx_description
1 polymer ?
#
loop_
_entity_poly.entity_id
_entity_poly.type
_entity_poly.pdbx_seq_one_letter_code
_entity_poly.pdbx_strand_id
1 'polypeptide(L)'
;MQKPLGEILKEAGLISETHLRAALSEQKRWGGRLGEHLMKAGLITDQQLLDALSHQLGVAKINFRKSHVYLEALKLIPKNICAKYNVIPVAVKNQKGHRKLLLAMSDPTDFRGIQEVEFLSGHSVVTALALESDINRAIDYCYHTSGLRESHGLNDTADVIELDTQFVGTDEEPIIINPEGEFVERDQRINDYAFRALIDLLIEKGVFTHEEFRARVENERQKP
;
A
#
# COMPACT_ATOMS: atom_id res chain seq x y z
N MET A 1 11.65 8.12 18.87
CA MET A 1 10.85 6.93 19.22
C MET A 1 9.53 7.07 18.49
N GLN A 2 9.13 6.09 17.66
CA GLN A 2 7.82 6.14 16.98
C GLN A 2 6.71 6.15 18.03
N LYS A 3 5.64 6.93 17.81
CA LYS A 3 4.49 6.97 18.73
C LYS A 3 3.82 5.58 18.77
N PRO A 4 3.39 5.08 19.93
CA PRO A 4 2.63 3.83 20.01
C PRO A 4 1.29 3.93 19.27
N LEU A 5 0.84 2.83 18.67
CA LEU A 5 -0.46 2.74 17.96
C LEU A 5 -1.62 3.30 18.79
N GLY A 6 -1.69 2.94 20.08
CA GLY A 6 -2.76 3.39 20.96
C GLY A 6 -2.81 4.91 21.13
N GLU A 7 -1.66 5.58 21.18
CA GLU A 7 -1.59 7.04 21.25
C GLU A 7 -2.01 7.67 19.92
N ILE A 8 -1.60 7.09 18.79
CA ILE A 8 -2.00 7.57 17.46
C ILE A 8 -3.53 7.50 17.30
N LEU A 9 -4.15 6.38 17.69
CA LEU A 9 -5.60 6.20 17.63
C LEU A 9 -6.34 7.15 18.57
N LYS A 10 -5.77 7.44 19.74
CA LYS A 10 -6.34 8.39 20.72
C LYS A 10 -6.24 9.83 20.24
N GLU A 11 -5.09 10.23 19.69
CA GLU A 11 -4.89 11.55 19.08
C GLU A 11 -5.80 11.78 17.87
N ALA A 12 -6.09 10.72 17.10
CA ALA A 12 -7.05 10.75 16.00
C ALA A 12 -8.52 10.78 16.47
N GLY A 13 -8.80 10.74 17.78
CA GLY A 13 -10.15 10.74 18.34
C GLY A 13 -10.94 9.45 18.12
N LEU A 14 -10.27 8.37 17.67
CA LEU A 14 -10.92 7.10 17.36
C LEU A 14 -11.19 6.27 18.61
N ILE A 15 -10.34 6.40 19.63
CA ILE A 15 -10.49 5.71 20.91
C ILE A 15 -10.27 6.68 22.07
N SER A 16 -10.89 6.39 23.21
CA SER A 16 -10.63 7.09 24.46
C SER A 16 -9.51 6.40 25.26
N GLU A 17 -9.00 7.09 26.27
CA GLU A 17 -8.06 6.51 27.24
C GLU A 17 -8.64 5.26 27.95
N THR A 18 -9.95 5.24 28.21
CA THR A 18 -10.61 4.09 28.84
C THR A 18 -10.69 2.90 27.89
N HIS A 19 -11.00 3.14 26.60
CA HIS A 19 -10.98 2.12 25.56
C HIS A 19 -9.58 1.52 25.38
N LEU A 20 -8.55 2.36 25.35
CA LEU A 20 -7.17 1.90 25.21
C LEU A 20 -6.74 1.01 26.38
N ARG A 21 -7.05 1.40 27.63
CA ARG A 21 -6.74 0.58 28.81
C ARG A 21 -7.47 -0.76 28.82
N ALA A 22 -8.74 -0.77 28.43
CA ALA A 22 -9.52 -2.00 28.32
C ALA A 22 -8.89 -2.96 27.31
N ALA A 23 -8.60 -2.49 26.10
CA ALA A 23 -7.99 -3.30 25.05
C ALA A 23 -6.58 -3.81 25.42
N LEU A 24 -5.75 -3.00 26.09
CA LEU A 24 -4.44 -3.44 26.60
C LEU A 24 -4.57 -4.52 27.69
N SER A 25 -5.59 -4.43 28.53
CA SER A 25 -5.87 -5.44 29.57
C SER A 25 -6.29 -6.78 28.94
N GLU A 26 -7.15 -6.72 27.92
CA GLU A 26 -7.55 -7.90 27.15
C GLU A 26 -6.37 -8.50 26.39
N GLN A 27 -5.55 -7.67 25.74
CA GLN A 27 -4.32 -8.10 25.07
C GLN A 27 -3.36 -8.80 26.03
N LYS A 28 -3.18 -8.27 27.25
CA LYS A 28 -2.33 -8.89 28.26
C LYS A 28 -2.87 -10.25 28.72
N ARG A 29 -4.19 -10.41 28.75
CA ARG A 29 -4.86 -11.64 29.19
C ARG A 29 -4.89 -12.72 28.10
N TRP A 30 -5.10 -12.34 26.84
CA TRP A 30 -5.39 -13.26 25.74
C TRP A 30 -4.30 -13.30 24.66
N GLY A 31 -3.29 -12.44 24.72
CA GLY A 31 -2.30 -12.27 23.66
C GLY A 31 -2.86 -11.52 22.45
N GLY A 32 -2.17 -11.61 21.31
CA GLY A 32 -2.58 -10.96 20.05
C GLY A 32 -2.18 -9.48 19.94
N ARG A 33 -2.63 -8.81 18.87
CA ARG A 33 -2.30 -7.40 18.59
C ARG A 33 -3.34 -6.46 19.18
N LEU A 34 -2.90 -5.29 19.64
CA LEU A 34 -3.80 -4.25 20.18
C LEU A 34 -4.93 -3.89 19.18
N GLY A 35 -4.58 -3.72 17.91
CA GLY A 35 -5.55 -3.41 16.85
C GLY A 35 -6.64 -4.46 16.70
N GLU A 36 -6.32 -5.75 16.83
CA GLU A 36 -7.30 -6.84 16.76
C GLU A 36 -8.34 -6.76 17.89
N HIS A 37 -7.91 -6.44 19.11
CA HIS A 37 -8.82 -6.26 20.25
C HIS A 37 -9.72 -5.05 20.06
N LEU A 38 -9.16 -3.92 19.59
CA LEU A 38 -9.93 -2.71 19.30
C LEU A 38 -10.96 -2.93 18.18
N MET A 39 -10.63 -3.69 17.14
CA MET A 39 -11.58 -4.04 16.08
C MET A 39 -12.65 -5.01 16.56
N LYS A 40 -12.30 -6.05 17.33
CA LYS A 40 -13.26 -6.99 17.92
C LYS A 40 -14.26 -6.31 18.85
N ALA A 41 -13.81 -5.27 19.57
CA ALA A 41 -14.66 -4.45 20.41
C ALA A 41 -15.54 -3.46 19.62
N GLY A 42 -15.42 -3.41 18.28
CA GLY A 42 -16.15 -2.48 17.42
C GLY A 42 -15.73 -1.02 17.57
N LEU A 43 -14.55 -0.77 18.14
CA LEU A 43 -14.07 0.59 18.44
C LEU A 43 -13.39 1.25 17.24
N ILE A 44 -12.75 0.45 16.38
CA ILE A 44 -12.10 0.91 15.15
C ILE A 44 -12.44 -0.03 14.00
N THR A 45 -12.42 0.49 12.78
CA THR A 45 -12.53 -0.31 11.55
C THR A 45 -11.17 -0.79 11.05
N ASP A 46 -11.18 -1.78 10.16
CA ASP A 46 -9.98 -2.25 9.44
C ASP A 46 -9.23 -1.07 8.79
N GLN A 47 -9.97 -0.17 8.14
CA GLN A 47 -9.37 0.98 7.45
C GLN A 47 -8.73 1.97 8.42
N GLN A 48 -9.38 2.25 9.55
CA GLN A 48 -8.83 3.13 10.59
C GLN A 48 -7.57 2.54 11.22
N LEU A 49 -7.54 1.22 11.41
CA LEU A 49 -6.34 0.53 11.88
C LEU A 49 -5.21 0.62 10.83
N LEU A 50 -5.51 0.39 9.56
CA LEU A 50 -4.57 0.48 8.46
C LEU A 50 -3.95 1.88 8.33
N ASP A 51 -4.78 2.93 8.47
CA ASP A 51 -4.33 4.33 8.46
C ASP A 51 -3.39 4.65 9.62
N ALA A 52 -3.74 4.19 10.83
CA ALA A 52 -2.94 4.42 12.01
C ALA A 52 -1.59 3.69 11.93
N LEU A 53 -1.58 2.44 11.45
CA LEU A 53 -0.37 1.65 11.25
C LEU A 53 0.53 2.23 10.15
N SER A 54 -0.05 2.66 9.03
CA SER A 54 0.69 3.34 7.96
C SER A 54 1.38 4.61 8.49
N HIS A 55 0.66 5.40 9.28
CA HIS A 55 1.21 6.60 9.93
C HIS A 55 2.30 6.27 10.95
N GLN A 56 2.10 5.22 11.75
CA GLN A 56 3.06 4.79 12.76
C GLN A 56 4.38 4.33 12.15
N LEU A 57 4.28 3.50 11.10
CA LEU A 57 5.42 2.81 10.49
C LEU A 57 6.10 3.64 9.40
N GLY A 58 5.45 4.69 8.90
CA GLY A 58 5.95 5.46 7.75
C GLY A 58 5.90 4.68 6.44
N VAL A 59 4.99 3.71 6.32
CA VAL A 59 4.88 2.81 5.16
C VAL A 59 3.64 3.15 4.35
N ALA A 60 3.75 3.12 3.01
CA ALA A 60 2.61 3.35 2.12
C ALA A 60 1.55 2.24 2.25
N LYS A 61 0.27 2.59 2.09
CA LYS A 61 -0.81 1.60 1.98
C LYS A 61 -1.01 1.19 0.53
N ILE A 62 -1.42 -0.05 0.28
CA ILE A 62 -1.88 -0.49 -1.04
C ILE A 62 -3.34 -0.91 -1.02
N ASN A 63 -4.06 -0.43 -2.03
CA ASN A 63 -5.44 -0.80 -2.30
C ASN A 63 -5.49 -1.65 -3.57
N PHE A 64 -5.70 -2.95 -3.39
CA PHE A 64 -5.74 -3.91 -4.48
C PHE A 64 -6.87 -3.69 -5.49
N ARG A 65 -7.91 -2.92 -5.15
CA ARG A 65 -9.01 -2.60 -6.11
C ARG A 65 -8.57 -1.63 -7.21
N LYS A 66 -7.53 -0.83 -6.94
CA LYS A 66 -7.01 0.19 -7.87
C LYS A 66 -5.57 -0.09 -8.29
N SER A 67 -5.03 -1.23 -7.88
CA SER A 67 -3.63 -1.59 -8.13
C SER A 67 -3.58 -2.85 -8.97
N HIS A 68 -2.66 -2.84 -9.92
CA HIS A 68 -2.35 -4.00 -10.74
C HIS A 68 -1.26 -4.85 -10.08
N VAL A 69 -1.42 -6.16 -10.15
CA VAL A 69 -0.36 -7.11 -9.77
C VAL A 69 0.29 -7.64 -11.04
N TYR A 70 1.59 -7.43 -11.18
CA TYR A 70 2.34 -7.81 -12.37
C TYR A 70 2.75 -9.28 -12.32
N LEU A 71 2.54 -10.03 -13.41
CA LEU A 71 2.87 -11.46 -13.46
C LEU A 71 4.36 -11.72 -13.22
N GLU A 72 5.23 -10.85 -13.71
CA GLU A 72 6.68 -10.94 -13.47
C GLU A 72 7.04 -10.92 -11.97
N ALA A 73 6.30 -10.18 -11.14
CA ALA A 73 6.52 -10.13 -9.71
C ALA A 73 6.00 -11.40 -9.02
N LEU A 74 4.82 -11.87 -9.41
CA LEU A 74 4.20 -13.08 -8.84
C LEU A 74 5.05 -14.33 -9.06
N LYS A 75 5.70 -14.44 -10.23
CA LYS A 75 6.57 -15.57 -10.58
C LYS A 75 7.82 -15.68 -9.69
N LEU A 76 8.21 -14.60 -9.00
CA LEU A 76 9.40 -14.60 -8.15
C LEU A 76 9.19 -15.38 -6.86
N ILE A 77 7.97 -15.39 -6.32
CA ILE A 77 7.69 -15.95 -4.99
C ILE A 77 6.62 -17.02 -5.11
N PRO A 78 6.84 -18.24 -4.57
CA PRO A 78 5.82 -19.28 -4.54
C PRO A 78 4.60 -18.93 -3.65
N LYS A 79 3.39 -19.38 -4.04
CA LYS A 79 2.13 -19.13 -3.31
C LYS A 79 2.20 -19.49 -1.83
N ASN A 80 2.86 -20.60 -1.48
CA ASN A 80 2.98 -21.06 -0.10
C ASN A 80 3.83 -20.13 0.77
N ILE A 81 4.83 -19.45 0.20
CA ILE A 81 5.64 -18.45 0.91
C ILE A 81 4.79 -17.19 1.15
N CYS A 82 4.07 -16.75 0.12
CA CYS A 82 3.11 -15.65 0.21
C CYS A 82 2.07 -15.90 1.31
N ALA A 83 1.48 -17.09 1.37
CA ALA A 83 0.51 -17.47 2.39
C ALA A 83 1.15 -17.57 3.80
N LYS A 84 2.35 -18.14 3.92
CA LYS A 84 3.05 -18.33 5.20
C LYS A 84 3.35 -17.00 5.91
N TYR A 85 3.79 -15.99 5.15
CA TYR A 85 4.17 -14.69 5.70
C TYR A 85 3.11 -13.61 5.51
N ASN A 86 1.96 -13.98 4.93
CA ASN A 86 0.88 -13.06 4.55
C ASN A 86 1.41 -11.85 3.75
N VAL A 87 2.01 -12.16 2.60
CA VAL A 87 2.60 -11.19 1.67
C VAL A 87 2.19 -11.50 0.23
N ILE A 88 2.21 -10.49 -0.65
CA ILE A 88 2.06 -10.70 -2.09
C ILE A 88 2.99 -9.77 -2.89
N PRO A 89 3.80 -10.32 -3.82
CA PRO A 89 4.58 -9.52 -4.77
C PRO A 89 3.67 -8.73 -5.70
N VAL A 90 3.90 -7.42 -5.82
CA VAL A 90 3.04 -6.53 -6.60
C VAL A 90 3.69 -6.14 -7.92
N ALA A 91 4.92 -5.61 -7.87
CA ALA A 91 5.61 -5.07 -9.04
C ALA A 91 7.13 -5.10 -8.86
N VAL A 92 7.85 -5.27 -9.97
CA VAL A 92 9.32 -5.18 -10.00
C VAL A 92 9.73 -3.86 -10.65
N LYS A 93 10.80 -3.23 -10.16
CA LYS A 93 11.46 -2.11 -10.84
C LYS A 93 12.96 -2.31 -10.94
N ASN A 94 13.51 -1.99 -12.09
CA ASN A 94 14.94 -1.97 -12.34
C ASN A 94 15.43 -0.50 -12.33
N GLN A 95 16.20 -0.11 -11.33
CA GLN A 95 16.78 1.24 -11.22
C GLN A 95 18.31 1.15 -11.17
N LYS A 96 18.99 1.62 -12.23
CA LYS A 96 20.46 1.75 -12.28
C LYS A 96 21.23 0.46 -11.85
N GLY A 97 20.70 -0.71 -12.21
CA GLY A 97 21.29 -2.01 -11.83
C GLY A 97 20.78 -2.62 -10.52
N HIS A 98 20.01 -1.87 -9.73
CA HIS A 98 19.34 -2.38 -8.53
C HIS A 98 17.91 -2.81 -8.87
N ARG A 99 17.58 -4.06 -8.53
CA ARG A 99 16.22 -4.59 -8.71
C ARG A 99 15.45 -4.47 -7.41
N LYS A 100 14.33 -3.77 -7.45
CA LYS A 100 13.44 -3.57 -6.31
C LYS A 100 12.13 -4.31 -6.54
N LEU A 101 11.62 -4.94 -5.49
CA LEU A 101 10.32 -5.61 -5.47
C LEU A 101 9.38 -4.89 -4.52
N LEU A 102 8.25 -4.39 -5.04
CA LEU A 102 7.15 -3.93 -4.20
C LEU A 102 6.43 -5.14 -3.62
N LEU A 103 6.41 -5.24 -2.29
CA LEU A 103 5.80 -6.31 -1.54
C LEU A 103 4.67 -5.77 -0.66
N ALA A 104 3.45 -6.19 -0.91
CA ALA A 104 2.34 -5.90 -0.02
C ALA A 104 2.35 -6.89 1.15
N MET A 105 2.23 -6.40 2.39
CA MET A 105 2.29 -7.18 3.63
C MET A 105 1.24 -6.71 4.63
N SER A 106 0.69 -7.62 5.44
CA SER A 106 -0.18 -7.24 6.56
C SER A 106 0.63 -6.79 7.77
N ASP A 107 1.88 -7.26 7.86
CA ASP A 107 2.84 -6.85 8.85
C ASP A 107 4.21 -6.49 8.23
N PRO A 108 4.42 -5.21 7.89
CA PRO A 108 5.72 -4.71 7.40
C PRO A 108 6.85 -4.80 8.43
N THR A 109 6.56 -5.21 9.67
CA THR A 109 7.57 -5.44 10.72
C THR A 109 8.02 -6.89 10.81
N ASP A 110 7.42 -7.82 10.06
CA ASP A 110 7.89 -9.21 9.98
C ASP A 110 9.13 -9.34 9.08
N PHE A 111 10.28 -9.00 9.66
CA PHE A 111 11.58 -9.05 8.97
C PHE A 111 11.92 -10.42 8.39
N ARG A 112 11.35 -11.52 8.93
CA ARG A 112 11.60 -12.87 8.40
C ARG A 112 10.91 -13.06 7.05
N GLY A 113 9.69 -12.57 6.90
CA GLY A 113 8.97 -12.58 5.63
C GLY A 113 9.69 -11.73 4.57
N ILE A 114 10.18 -10.56 4.98
CA ILE A 114 10.96 -9.67 4.11
C ILE A 114 12.24 -10.39 3.62
N GLN A 115 13.05 -10.93 4.54
CA GLN A 115 14.31 -11.60 4.20
C GLN A 115 14.10 -12.83 3.31
N GLU A 116 13.06 -13.64 3.57
CA GLU A 116 12.75 -14.80 2.73
C GLU A 116 12.41 -14.36 1.30
N VAL A 117 11.59 -13.30 1.16
CA VAL A 117 11.23 -12.77 -0.16
C VAL A 117 12.44 -12.17 -0.87
N GLU A 118 13.31 -11.43 -0.17
CA GLU A 118 14.55 -10.91 -0.74
C GLU A 118 15.46 -12.04 -1.22
N PHE A 119 15.61 -13.10 -0.43
CA PHE A 119 16.42 -14.27 -0.79
C PHE A 119 15.89 -14.98 -2.04
N LEU A 120 14.59 -15.28 -2.09
CA LEU A 120 13.99 -16.01 -3.20
C LEU A 120 13.93 -15.18 -4.49
N SER A 121 13.61 -13.89 -4.37
CA SER A 121 13.50 -13.01 -5.53
C SER A 121 14.85 -12.54 -6.04
N GLY A 122 15.87 -12.41 -5.17
CA GLY A 122 17.11 -11.69 -5.48
C GLY A 122 16.91 -10.18 -5.66
N HIS A 123 15.81 -9.62 -5.15
CA HIS A 123 15.46 -8.20 -5.21
C HIS A 123 15.49 -7.59 -3.81
N SER A 124 15.84 -6.30 -3.72
CA SER A 124 15.59 -5.55 -2.49
C SER A 124 14.10 -5.27 -2.34
N VAL A 125 13.55 -5.52 -1.15
CA VAL A 125 12.11 -5.36 -0.92
C VAL A 125 11.77 -3.94 -0.49
N VAL A 126 10.71 -3.39 -1.09
CA VAL A 126 10.02 -2.20 -0.59
C VAL A 126 8.63 -2.61 -0.16
N THR A 127 8.28 -2.36 1.10
CA THR A 127 7.02 -2.83 1.68
C THR A 127 5.89 -1.83 1.46
N ALA A 128 4.68 -2.36 1.27
CA ALA A 128 3.43 -1.63 1.35
C ALA A 128 2.49 -2.36 2.31
N LEU A 129 1.75 -1.61 3.11
CA LEU A 129 0.80 -2.15 4.09
C LEU A 129 -0.55 -2.40 3.41
N ALA A 130 -1.15 -3.57 3.65
CA ALA A 130 -2.52 -3.88 3.28
C ALA A 130 -3.22 -4.68 4.37
N LEU A 131 -4.54 -4.79 4.28
CA LEU A 131 -5.31 -5.66 5.18
C LEU A 131 -4.98 -7.12 4.92
N GLU A 132 -4.92 -7.92 5.99
CA GLU A 132 -4.67 -9.36 5.92
C GLU A 132 -5.71 -10.06 5.02
N SER A 133 -6.97 -9.65 5.12
CA SER A 133 -8.08 -10.16 4.32
C SER A 133 -7.91 -9.87 2.83
N ASP A 134 -7.40 -8.69 2.49
CA ASP A 134 -7.14 -8.30 1.10
C ASP A 134 -5.93 -9.03 0.53
N ILE A 135 -4.88 -9.23 1.32
CA ILE A 135 -3.70 -10.01 0.91
C ILE A 135 -4.08 -11.46 0.67
N ASN A 136 -4.80 -12.10 1.59
CA ASN A 136 -5.23 -13.49 1.43
C ASN A 136 -6.06 -13.66 0.16
N ARG A 137 -6.99 -12.73 -0.08
CA ARG A 137 -7.80 -12.73 -1.30
C ARG A 137 -6.96 -12.54 -2.56
N ALA A 138 -6.02 -11.61 -2.54
CA ALA A 138 -5.13 -11.35 -3.66
C ALA A 138 -4.24 -12.57 -3.96
N ILE A 139 -3.72 -13.25 -2.94
CA ILE A 139 -2.94 -14.49 -3.09
C ILE A 139 -3.77 -15.56 -3.78
N ASP A 140 -5.01 -15.78 -3.33
CA ASP A 140 -5.86 -16.82 -3.92
C ASP A 140 -6.22 -16.51 -5.38
N TYR A 141 -6.63 -15.28 -5.65
CA TYR A 141 -7.03 -14.87 -7.01
C TYR A 141 -5.85 -14.81 -7.98
N CYS A 142 -4.74 -14.17 -7.61
CA CYS A 142 -3.61 -13.94 -8.52
C CYS A 142 -2.88 -15.23 -8.86
N TYR A 143 -2.60 -16.10 -7.89
CA TYR A 143 -1.92 -17.37 -8.18
C TYR A 143 -2.82 -18.39 -8.88
N HIS A 144 -4.13 -18.37 -8.64
CA HIS A 144 -5.07 -19.17 -9.43
C HIS A 144 -5.11 -18.70 -10.88
N THR A 145 -5.28 -17.39 -11.11
CA THR A 145 -5.32 -16.79 -12.45
C THR A 145 -4.00 -16.99 -13.19
N SER A 146 -2.85 -16.81 -12.54
CA SER A 146 -1.53 -17.06 -13.13
C SER A 146 -1.39 -18.52 -13.59
N GLY A 147 -1.79 -19.49 -12.76
CA GLY A 147 -1.75 -20.91 -13.11
C GLY A 147 -2.65 -21.28 -14.30
N LEU A 148 -3.84 -20.67 -14.40
CA LEU A 148 -4.72 -20.84 -15.55
C LEU A 148 -4.11 -20.26 -16.83
N ARG A 149 -3.45 -19.11 -16.78
CA ARG A 149 -2.80 -18.50 -17.95
C ARG A 149 -1.67 -19.38 -18.47
N GLU A 150 -0.84 -19.89 -17.57
CA GLU A 150 0.25 -20.82 -17.89
C GLU A 150 -0.28 -22.10 -18.56
N SER A 151 -1.38 -22.67 -18.05
CA SER A 151 -1.99 -23.87 -18.66
C SER A 151 -2.54 -23.64 -20.07
N HIS A 152 -2.85 -22.39 -20.43
CA HIS A 152 -3.31 -21.98 -21.76
C HIS A 152 -2.18 -21.43 -22.65
N GLY A 153 -0.92 -21.48 -22.19
CA GLY A 153 0.24 -21.01 -22.95
C GLY A 153 0.40 -19.49 -23.03
N LEU A 154 -0.31 -18.73 -22.19
CA LEU A 154 -0.26 -17.26 -22.14
C LEU A 154 0.82 -16.84 -21.13
N ASN A 155 2.06 -16.66 -21.62
CA ASN A 155 3.25 -16.46 -20.78
C ASN A 155 3.86 -15.05 -20.83
N ASP A 156 3.22 -14.09 -21.50
CA ASP A 156 3.80 -12.76 -21.67
C ASP A 156 4.11 -12.08 -20.32
N THR A 157 5.34 -11.58 -20.20
CA THR A 157 5.88 -11.04 -18.95
C THR A 157 5.34 -9.65 -18.62
N ALA A 158 4.72 -8.97 -19.58
CA ALA A 158 4.16 -7.62 -19.43
C ALA A 158 2.68 -7.60 -18.97
N ASP A 159 2.11 -8.76 -18.65
CA ASP A 159 0.71 -8.88 -18.26
C ASP A 159 0.48 -8.49 -16.78
N VAL A 160 -0.65 -7.82 -16.56
CA VAL A 160 -1.15 -7.44 -15.24
C VAL A 160 -2.42 -8.23 -14.90
N ILE A 161 -2.57 -8.57 -13.62
CA ILE A 161 -3.81 -9.11 -13.06
C ILE A 161 -4.58 -7.95 -12.41
N GLU A 162 -5.79 -7.68 -12.92
CA GLU A 162 -6.77 -6.81 -12.29
C GLU A 162 -7.59 -7.61 -11.26
N LEU A 163 -7.63 -7.12 -10.03
CA LEU A 163 -8.45 -7.68 -8.96
C LEU A 163 -9.88 -7.12 -9.09
N ASP A 164 -10.83 -7.98 -9.46
CA ASP A 164 -12.19 -7.61 -9.85
C ASP A 164 -12.98 -6.86 -8.75
N THR A 165 -13.87 -5.99 -9.21
CA THR A 165 -14.53 -4.86 -8.54
C THR A 165 -15.81 -5.21 -7.76
N GLN A 166 -16.07 -6.48 -7.44
CA GLN A 166 -17.29 -6.90 -6.72
C GLN A 166 -17.29 -6.56 -5.22
N PHE A 167 -16.90 -5.34 -4.88
CA PHE A 167 -16.80 -4.88 -3.51
C PHE A 167 -17.57 -3.59 -3.28
N VAL A 168 -18.49 -3.63 -2.32
CA VAL A 168 -19.10 -2.43 -1.72
C VAL A 168 -18.06 -1.80 -0.77
N GLY A 169 -17.58 -0.59 -1.06
CA GLY A 169 -16.65 0.16 -0.20
C GLY A 169 -15.91 1.31 -0.92
N THR A 170 -15.65 2.38 -0.17
CA THR A 170 -15.57 3.82 -0.53
C THR A 170 -14.45 4.31 -1.47
N ASP A 171 -14.70 5.50 -2.04
CA ASP A 171 -13.88 6.29 -2.98
C ASP A 171 -12.47 6.68 -2.47
N GLU A 172 -11.53 5.74 -2.36
CA GLU A 172 -10.12 6.06 -2.03
C GLU A 172 -9.21 6.09 -3.25
N GLU A 173 -8.39 7.13 -3.44
CA GLU A 173 -7.49 7.33 -4.59
C GLU A 173 -6.31 6.33 -4.69
N PRO A 174 -5.81 6.03 -5.92
CA PRO A 174 -4.71 5.10 -6.15
C PRO A 174 -3.35 5.60 -5.64
N ILE A 175 -2.41 4.68 -5.37
CA ILE A 175 -1.01 5.03 -5.08
C ILE A 175 -0.40 5.73 -6.30
N ILE A 176 0.11 6.95 -6.11
CA ILE A 176 0.92 7.63 -7.13
C ILE A 176 2.39 7.28 -6.91
N ILE A 177 2.99 6.62 -7.90
CA ILE A 177 4.43 6.47 -8.02
C ILE A 177 4.91 7.63 -8.88
N ASN A 178 5.85 8.45 -8.40
CA ASN A 178 6.38 9.56 -9.20
C ASN A 178 7.18 9.04 -10.42
N PRO A 179 7.47 9.89 -11.42
CA PRO A 179 8.26 9.50 -12.60
C PRO A 179 9.62 8.89 -12.26
N GLU A 180 10.18 9.22 -11.10
CA GLU A 180 11.45 8.73 -10.57
C GLU A 180 11.33 7.36 -9.86
N GLY A 181 10.11 6.86 -9.64
CA GLY A 181 9.87 5.56 -9.02
C GLY A 181 9.90 5.55 -7.49
N GLU A 182 9.85 6.72 -6.86
CA GLU A 182 9.71 6.89 -5.42
C GLU A 182 8.24 6.83 -5.03
N PHE A 183 7.97 6.16 -3.90
CA PHE A 183 6.66 6.19 -3.27
C PHE A 183 6.52 7.54 -2.59
N VAL A 184 5.57 8.36 -3.05
CA VAL A 184 5.37 9.70 -2.47
C VAL A 184 4.83 9.54 -1.04
N GLU A 185 5.64 9.91 -0.04
CA GLU A 185 5.28 9.85 1.37
C GLU A 185 4.11 10.79 1.71
N ARG A 186 3.39 10.53 2.82
CA ARG A 186 2.15 11.24 3.20
C ARG A 186 2.31 12.77 3.26
N ASP A 187 3.46 13.27 3.70
CA ASP A 187 3.75 14.71 3.78
C ASP A 187 4.01 15.36 2.41
N GLN A 188 4.57 14.61 1.46
CA GLN A 188 4.71 15.07 0.07
C GLN A 188 3.38 15.02 -0.69
N ARG A 189 2.48 14.08 -0.33
CA ARG A 189 1.13 13.98 -0.90
C ARG A 189 0.27 15.20 -0.57
N ILE A 190 0.24 15.66 0.68
CA ILE A 190 -0.58 16.82 1.11
C ILE A 190 -0.23 18.07 0.29
N ASN A 191 1.07 18.28 0.02
CA ASN A 191 1.53 19.41 -0.79
C ASN A 191 1.12 19.28 -2.27
N ASP A 192 1.16 18.08 -2.87
CA ASP A 192 0.77 17.91 -4.27
C ASP A 192 -0.76 18.03 -4.46
N TYR A 193 -1.57 17.62 -3.47
CA TYR A 193 -3.02 17.80 -3.51
C TYR A 193 -3.45 19.25 -3.27
N ALA A 194 -2.87 19.91 -2.26
CA ALA A 194 -3.14 21.33 -2.02
C ALA A 194 -2.70 22.17 -3.22
N PHE A 195 -1.59 21.79 -3.85
CA PHE A 195 -1.10 22.43 -5.07
C PHE A 195 -2.02 22.17 -6.26
N ARG A 196 -2.47 20.93 -6.51
CA ARG A 196 -3.44 20.63 -7.58
C ARG A 196 -4.77 21.37 -7.38
N ALA A 197 -5.32 21.33 -6.17
CA ALA A 197 -6.55 22.05 -5.84
C ALA A 197 -6.39 23.57 -6.02
N LEU A 198 -5.22 24.12 -5.69
CA LEU A 198 -4.88 25.52 -5.94
C LEU A 198 -4.79 25.81 -7.44
N ILE A 199 -4.16 24.95 -8.23
CA ILE A 199 -4.07 25.09 -9.69
C ILE A 199 -5.47 25.07 -10.33
N ASP A 200 -6.30 24.10 -9.96
CA ASP A 200 -7.66 23.97 -10.47
C ASP A 200 -8.50 25.22 -10.13
N LEU A 201 -8.37 25.71 -8.89
CA LEU A 201 -9.02 26.95 -8.45
C LEU A 201 -8.56 28.17 -9.25
N LEU A 202 -7.26 28.30 -9.51
CA LEU A 202 -6.71 29.42 -10.28
C LEU A 202 -7.15 29.39 -11.75
N ILE A 203 -7.30 28.20 -12.33
CA ILE A 203 -7.86 28.02 -13.67
C ILE A 203 -9.34 28.37 -13.71
N GLU A 204 -10.12 27.91 -12.72
CA GLU A 204 -11.55 28.25 -12.60
C GLU A 204 -11.77 29.76 -12.44
N LYS A 205 -10.86 30.44 -11.74
CA LYS A 205 -10.86 31.90 -11.59
C LYS A 205 -10.29 32.65 -12.81
N GLY A 206 -9.86 31.93 -13.85
CA GLY A 206 -9.37 32.51 -15.10
C GLY A 206 -8.01 33.19 -14.99
N VAL A 207 -7.20 32.84 -13.97
CA VAL A 207 -5.86 33.43 -13.76
C VAL A 207 -4.88 32.95 -14.83
N PHE A 208 -5.02 31.71 -15.29
CA PHE A 208 -4.30 31.13 -16.42
C PHE A 208 -5.08 29.93 -16.98
N THR A 209 -4.74 29.50 -18.20
CA THR A 209 -5.34 28.34 -18.85
C THR A 209 -4.51 27.07 -18.64
N HIS A 210 -5.13 25.90 -18.87
CA HIS A 210 -4.44 24.61 -18.82
C HIS A 210 -3.24 24.53 -19.78
N GLU A 211 -3.34 25.17 -20.95
CA GLU A 211 -2.25 25.19 -21.95
C GLU A 211 -1.08 26.06 -21.50
N GLU A 212 -1.35 27.23 -20.92
CA GLU A 212 -0.32 28.13 -20.38
C GLU A 212 0.45 27.49 -19.23
N PHE A 213 -0.24 26.78 -18.34
CA PHE A 213 0.41 26.05 -17.24
C PHE A 213 1.31 24.93 -17.75
N ARG A 214 0.82 24.08 -18.68
CA ARG A 214 1.61 22.99 -19.27
C ARG A 214 2.88 23.50 -19.98
N ALA A 215 2.75 24.55 -20.79
CA ALA A 215 3.87 25.16 -21.50
C ALA A 215 4.93 25.73 -20.52
N ARG A 216 4.51 26.25 -19.36
CA ARG A 216 5.43 26.76 -18.33
C ARG A 216 6.20 25.63 -17.64
N VAL A 217 5.51 24.53 -17.31
CA VAL A 217 6.11 23.36 -16.64
C VAL A 217 7.12 22.67 -17.56
N GLU A 218 6.82 22.55 -18.86
CA GLU A 218 7.77 21.99 -19.84
C GLU A 218 9.02 22.86 -20.00
N ASN A 219 8.86 24.19 -20.00
CA ASN A 219 10.00 25.13 -20.09
C ASN A 219 10.89 25.12 -18.82
N GLU A 220 10.32 24.98 -17.62
CA GLU A 220 11.11 24.87 -16.39
C GLU A 220 11.85 23.52 -16.28
N ARG A 221 11.30 22.43 -16.86
CA ARG A 221 11.97 21.12 -16.92
C ARG A 221 13.16 21.06 -17.88
N GLN A 222 13.27 22.02 -18.81
CA GLN A 222 14.35 22.09 -19.80
C GLN A 222 15.46 23.09 -19.42
N LYS A 223 15.36 23.78 -18.28
CA LYS A 223 16.46 24.59 -17.76
C LYS A 223 17.55 23.68 -17.18
N PRO A 224 18.84 23.94 -17.48
CA PRO A 224 19.97 23.14 -17.02
C PRO A 224 20.20 23.25 -15.51
#